data_AF-A0A1D2NKQ9-F1
#
_entry.id   AF-A0A1D2NKQ9-F1
#
_cell.length_a   1.000
_cell.length_b   1.000
_cell.length_c   1.000
_cell.angle_alpha   90.00
_cell.angle_beta   90.00
_cell.angle_gamma   90.00
#
_symmetry.space_group_name_H-M   'P 1'
#
loop_
_entity.id
_entity.type
_entity.pdbx_description
1 polymer ?
#
loop_
_entity_poly.entity_id
_entity_poly.type
_entity_poly.pdbx_seq_one_letter_code
_entity_poly.pdbx_strand_id
1 'polypeptide(L)' 'MSSVFVNDGVDSTSESTYSIFQSLQSGPFSPSSPGEPYFDATIPRNVTALVGKTAYLSCRVKNLGNRTVC' A
#
# COMPACT_ATOMS: atom_id res chain seq x y z
N MET A 1 -8.52 7.47 -3.28
CA MET A 1 -7.74 7.70 -2.05
C MET A 1 -8.30 6.80 -0.98
N SER A 2 -7.46 5.99 -0.33
CA SER A 2 -7.88 5.13 0.78
C SER A 2 -7.57 5.84 2.10
N SER A 3 -8.47 5.73 3.06
CA SER A 3 -8.34 6.36 4.38
C SER A 3 -8.37 5.31 5.48
N VAL A 4 -7.49 5.45 6.47
CA VAL A 4 -7.44 4.59 7.67
C VAL A 4 -7.58 5.44 8.92
N PHE A 5 -8.26 4.92 9.93
CA PHE A 5 -8.43 5.59 11.22
C PHE A 5 -7.34 5.13 12.18
N VAL A 6 -6.63 6.08 12.82
CA VAL A 6 -5.58 5.75 13.80
C VAL A 6 -6.20 5.63 15.19
N ASN A 7 -6.38 4.41 15.67
CA ASN A 7 -6.74 4.08 17.03
C ASN A 7 -5.47 3.73 17.85
N ASP A 8 -5.45 4.07 19.15
CA ASP A 8 -4.34 3.85 20.11
C ASP A 8 -3.97 2.36 20.38
N GLY A 9 -4.34 1.45 19.49
CA GLY A 9 -4.11 0.01 19.64
C GLY A 9 -3.24 -0.54 18.52
N VAL A 10 -1.93 -0.31 18.57
CA VAL A 10 -0.99 -1.19 17.86
C VAL A 10 -0.80 -2.45 18.71
N ASP A 11 -1.78 -3.34 18.69
CA ASP A 11 -1.57 -4.73 19.14
C ASP A 11 -1.58 -5.64 17.92
N SER A 12 -0.51 -5.54 17.12
CA SER A 12 -0.27 -6.43 15.99
C SER A 12 1.16 -6.91 16.12
N THR A 13 1.32 -8.17 16.50
CA THR A 13 2.61 -8.85 16.65
C THR A 13 3.50 -8.52 15.45
N SER A 14 4.68 -7.98 15.76
CA SER A 14 5.64 -7.48 14.79
C SER A 14 6.02 -8.55 13.75
N GLU A 15 6.06 -9.83 14.08
CA GLU A 15 6.44 -10.88 13.12
C GLU A 15 5.37 -11.15 12.04
N SER A 16 4.09 -11.07 12.38
CA SER A 16 2.98 -11.35 11.46
C SER A 16 2.82 -10.25 10.42
N THR A 17 3.00 -8.99 10.84
CA THR A 17 2.79 -7.83 9.96
C THR A 17 3.93 -7.70 8.94
N TYR A 18 5.18 -7.96 9.31
CA TYR A 18 6.31 -7.97 8.36
C TYR A 18 6.12 -9.01 7.25
N SER A 19 5.60 -10.17 7.61
CA SER A 19 5.29 -11.27 6.67
C SER A 19 4.20 -10.86 5.66
N ILE A 20 3.14 -10.16 6.12
CA ILE A 20 2.08 -9.63 5.26
C ILE A 20 2.60 -8.47 4.38
N PHE A 21 3.47 -7.61 4.92
CA PHE A 21 4.11 -6.56 4.13
C PHE A 21 5.02 -7.13 3.03
N GLN A 22 5.76 -8.20 3.30
CA GLN A 22 6.57 -8.89 2.30
C GLN A 22 5.72 -9.55 1.22
N SER A 23 4.60 -10.20 1.56
CA SER A 23 3.72 -10.80 0.55
C SER A 23 3.00 -9.76 -0.32
N LEU A 24 2.72 -8.55 0.20
CA LEU A 24 2.24 -7.41 -0.58
C LEU A 24 3.34 -6.70 -1.40
N GLN A 25 4.61 -6.96 -1.10
CA GLN A 25 5.76 -6.50 -1.90
C GLN A 25 6.07 -7.47 -3.04
N SER A 26 5.91 -8.78 -2.82
CA SER A 26 6.06 -9.83 -3.83
C SER A 26 4.75 -10.26 -4.50
N GLY A 27 3.65 -9.56 -4.21
CA GLY A 27 2.33 -9.88 -4.72
C GLY A 27 2.21 -9.70 -6.24
N PRO A 28 1.08 -10.12 -6.85
CA PRO A 28 0.85 -10.17 -8.31
C PRO A 28 0.87 -8.81 -9.03
N PHE A 29 1.31 -7.75 -8.36
CA PHE A 29 1.32 -6.38 -8.84
C PHE A 29 2.68 -5.93 -9.38
N SER A 30 3.66 -6.83 -9.47
CA SER A 30 4.86 -6.59 -10.27
C SER A 30 4.48 -6.71 -11.75
N PRO A 31 4.90 -5.77 -12.61
CA PRO A 31 4.53 -5.81 -14.03
C PRO A 31 5.11 -7.08 -14.65
N SER A 32 4.24 -7.90 -15.25
CA SER A 32 4.65 -9.15 -15.91
C SER A 32 5.21 -8.88 -17.32
N SER A 33 4.83 -7.75 -17.90
CA SER A 33 5.36 -7.26 -19.18
C SER A 33 5.64 -5.74 -19.17
N PRO A 34 6.58 -5.25 -20.01
CA PRO A 34 6.84 -3.82 -20.14
C PRO A 34 5.59 -3.06 -20.58
N GLY A 35 5.23 -2.01 -19.82
CA GLY A 35 4.07 -1.16 -20.12
C GLY A 35 2.76 -1.62 -19.49
N GLU A 36 2.75 -2.70 -18.69
CA GLU A 36 1.60 -3.01 -17.83
C GLU A 36 1.45 -2.01 -16.67
N PRO A 37 0.21 -1.66 -16.28
CA PRO A 37 -0.05 -0.91 -15.07
C PRO A 37 0.47 -1.64 -13.84
N TYR A 38 1.17 -0.94 -12.96
CA TYR A 38 1.65 -1.51 -11.70
C TYR A 38 1.68 -0.47 -10.58
N PHE A 39 1.57 -0.93 -9.34
CA PHE A 39 1.65 -0.05 -8.17
C PHE A 39 3.09 0.44 -7.95
N ASP A 40 3.24 1.74 -7.71
CA ASP A 40 4.53 2.34 -7.42
C ASP A 40 5.00 1.96 -6.01
N ALA A 41 5.90 0.98 -5.93
CA ALA A 41 6.45 0.50 -4.67
C ALA A 41 7.32 1.53 -3.93
N THR A 42 7.66 2.65 -4.57
CA THR A 42 8.41 3.75 -3.94
C THR A 42 7.54 4.63 -3.03
N ILE A 43 6.21 4.51 -3.12
CA ILE A 43 5.30 5.25 -2.24
C ILE A 43 5.38 4.66 -0.82
N PRO A 44 5.61 5.50 0.22
CA PRO A 44 5.75 5.03 1.58
C PRO A 44 4.46 4.36 2.07
N ARG A 45 4.61 3.12 2.54
CA ARG A 45 3.51 2.32 3.12
C ARG A 45 3.41 2.48 4.64
N ASN A 46 4.51 2.90 5.27
CA ASN A 46 4.56 3.27 6.68
C ASN A 46 4.25 4.76 6.80
N VAL A 47 3.04 5.07 7.26
CA VAL A 47 2.59 6.45 7.48
C VAL A 47 2.31 6.65 8.96
N THR A 48 2.87 7.71 9.53
CA THR A 48 2.57 8.12 10.91
C THR A 48 1.53 9.24 10.88
N ALA A 49 0.49 9.12 11.70
CA ALA A 49 -0.48 10.18 11.90
C ALA A 49 -0.86 10.29 13.37
N LEU A 50 -1.46 11.41 13.75
CA LEU A 50 -1.93 11.63 15.12
C LEU A 50 -3.11 10.69 15.42
N VAL A 51 -3.11 10.15 16.63
CA VAL A 51 -4.20 9.34 17.17
C VAL A 51 -5.53 10.10 17.08
N GLY A 52 -6.60 9.38 16.72
CA GLY A 52 -7.93 9.95 16.55
C GLY A 52 -8.09 10.76 15.26
N LYS A 53 -7.05 10.81 14.41
CA LYS A 53 -7.13 11.38 13.07
C LYS A 53 -7.18 10.30 12.00
N THR A 54 -7.76 10.68 10.87
CA THR A 54 -7.72 9.89 9.65
C THR A 54 -6.38 10.11 8.96
N ALA A 55 -5.68 9.03 8.65
CA ALA A 55 -4.54 9.05 7.76
C ALA A 55 -4.99 8.77 6.32
N TYR A 56 -4.43 9.52 5.36
CA TYR A 56 -4.65 9.31 3.95
C TYR A 56 -3.50 8.52 3.34
N LEU A 57 -3.82 7.40 2.71
CA LEU A 57 -2.86 6.56 2.02
C LEU A 57 -2.85 6.93 0.54
N SER A 58 -1.67 7.33 0.08
CA SER A 58 -1.41 7.58 -1.34
C SER A 58 -1.25 6.25 -2.08
N CYS A 59 -1.94 6.12 -3.21
CA CYS A 59 -1.72 5.04 -4.15
C CYS A 59 -1.36 5.66 -5.50
N ARG A 60 -0.22 5.23 -6.06
CA ARG A 60 0.22 5.67 -7.38
C ARG A 60 0.37 4.45 -8.26
N VAL A 61 -0.25 4.50 -9.43
CA VAL A 61 -0.10 3.48 -10.47
C VAL A 61 0.72 4.07 -11.61
N LYS A 62 1.78 3.37 -12.01
CA LYS A 62 2.58 3.68 -13.20
C LYS A 62 2.03 2.91 -14.39
N ASN A 63 2.26 3.42 -15.60
CA ASN A 63 1.82 2.80 -16.86
C ASN A 63 0.29 2.57 -16.98
N LEU A 64 -0.53 3.41 -16.34
CA LEU A 64 -1.99 3.24 -16.33
C LEU A 64 -2.63 3.44 -17.72
N GLY A 65 -2.15 4.40 -18.52
CA GLY A 65 -2.70 4.67 -19.86
C GLY A 65 -4.21 4.89 -19.85
N ASN A 66 -4.94 4.15 -20.68
CA ASN A 66 -6.41 4.07 -20.73
C ASN A 66 -6.97 2.79 -20.06
N ARG A 67 -6.16 2.10 -19.26
CA ARG A 67 -6.52 0.83 -18.62
C ARG A 67 -7.07 1.08 -17.21
N THR A 68 -7.92 0.18 -16.74
CA THR A 68 -8.44 0.19 -15.36
C THR A 68 -7.78 -0.91 -14.54
N VAL A 69 -7.47 -0.62 -13.27
CA VAL A 69 -6.95 -1.60 -12.30
C VAL A 69 -8.09 -1.94 -11.35
N CYS A 70 -8.40 -3.23 -11.20
CA CYS A 70 -9.44 -3.76 -10.31
C CYS A 70 -8.87 -4.73 -9.27
#